data_AF-F4JZJ0-F1
#
_entry.id   AF-F4JZJ0-F1
#
_cell.length_a   1.000
_cell.length_b   1.000
_cell.length_c   1.000
_cell.angle_alpha   90.00
_cell.angle_beta   90.00
_cell.angle_gamma   90.00
#
_symmetry.space_group_name_H-M   'P 1'
#
loop_
_entity.id
_entity.type
_entity.pdbx_description
1 polymer ?
#
loop_
_entity_poly.entity_id
_entity_poly.type
_entity_poly.pdbx_seq_one_letter_code
_entity_poly.pdbx_strand_id
1 'polypeptide(L)'
;MLSPRRFILVVTILGLLGHNLTHVLNSPHRILLDTDVDTDDFIALLYLLKLNKTEFDLVGITLSANSWTNAGHGVNHIYDILYMMGRDDITVGVGGEGGILEDGTILPDVGDYLPIIEQGMTTAGGCRYRQSIPKGRIQKIDSNYGFRKHFLPQGNRRYTPLEQPTAQKVIVDKVSEGPISIFVIGSHTNLALFMMSNPHLKHNIQHIYVMGGSVRCQNPNGFCGNLFTDYTSNPYAEFNIFTDPFAAYQVFRLLWFL
;
A
#
# COMPACT_ATOMS: atom_id res chain seq x y z
N MET A 1 -38.83 22.25 -39.49
CA MET A 1 -38.14 21.01 -39.89
C MET A 1 -36.64 21.30 -39.93
N LEU A 2 -35.83 20.70 -39.04
CA LEU A 2 -34.38 20.82 -39.11
C LEU A 2 -33.88 20.11 -40.38
N SER A 3 -32.85 20.65 -41.05
CA SER A 3 -32.30 20.00 -42.25
C SER A 3 -31.69 18.64 -41.88
N PRO A 4 -31.70 17.64 -42.80
CA PRO A 4 -31.22 16.28 -42.52
C PRO A 4 -29.82 16.24 -41.92
N ARG A 5 -28.92 17.13 -42.37
CA ARG A 5 -27.55 17.25 -41.85
C ARG A 5 -27.49 17.74 -40.41
N ARG A 6 -28.35 18.69 -40.02
CA ARG A 6 -28.42 19.17 -38.63
C ARG A 6 -29.03 18.13 -37.70
N PHE A 7 -29.98 17.34 -38.18
CA PHE A 7 -30.58 16.24 -37.39
C PHE A 7 -29.55 15.14 -37.08
N ILE A 8 -28.77 14.70 -38.08
CA ILE A 8 -27.71 13.71 -37.87
C ILE A 8 -26.67 14.22 -36.86
N LEU A 9 -26.21 15.47 -37.00
CA LEU A 9 -25.23 16.04 -36.08
C LEU A 9 -25.72 16.06 -34.62
N VAL A 10 -26.98 16.43 -34.39
CA VAL A 10 -27.59 16.46 -33.05
C VAL A 10 -27.71 15.05 -32.46
N VAL A 11 -28.11 14.05 -33.25
CA VAL A 11 -28.17 12.64 -32.82
C VAL A 11 -26.78 12.11 -32.47
N THR A 12 -25.75 12.43 -33.26
CA THR A 12 -24.38 12.01 -32.96
C THR A 12 -23.85 12.66 -31.69
N ILE A 13 -24.11 13.97 -31.47
CA ILE A 13 -23.72 14.67 -30.24
C ILE A 13 -24.44 14.08 -29.02
N LEU A 14 -25.75 13.83 -29.10
CA LEU A 14 -26.52 13.20 -28.03
C LEU A 14 -26.05 11.76 -27.76
N GLY A 15 -25.71 10.99 -28.78
CA GLY A 15 -25.15 9.64 -28.65
C GLY A 15 -23.79 9.65 -27.95
N LEU A 16 -22.90 10.57 -28.31
CA LEU A 16 -21.60 10.75 -27.67
C LEU A 16 -21.73 11.23 -26.22
N LEU A 17 -22.62 12.18 -25.94
CA LEU A 17 -22.93 12.63 -24.58
C LEU A 17 -23.52 11.51 -23.72
N GLY A 18 -24.50 10.78 -24.25
CA GLY A 18 -25.13 9.65 -23.57
C GLY A 18 -24.14 8.52 -23.26
N HIS A 19 -23.25 8.19 -24.20
CA HIS A 19 -22.26 7.14 -23.99
C HIS A 19 -21.22 7.55 -22.94
N ASN A 20 -20.73 8.79 -22.98
CA ASN A 20 -19.82 9.32 -21.97
C ASN A 20 -20.47 9.39 -20.58
N LEU A 21 -21.74 9.77 -20.47
CA LEU A 21 -22.48 9.79 -19.20
C LEU A 21 -22.60 8.38 -18.60
N THR A 22 -22.95 7.37 -19.41
CA THR A 22 -23.02 5.98 -18.93
C THR A 22 -21.66 5.41 -18.51
N HIS A 23 -20.58 5.80 -19.19
CA HIS A 23 -19.23 5.30 -18.89
C HIS A 23 -18.64 5.95 -17.63
N VAL A 24 -18.93 7.23 -17.37
CA VAL A 24 -18.53 7.95 -16.15
C VAL A 24 -19.31 7.45 -14.92
N LEU A 25 -20.57 7.03 -15.08
CA LEU A 25 -21.37 6.49 -13.98
C LEU A 25 -20.96 5.07 -13.55
N ASN A 26 -20.19 4.34 -14.35
CA ASN A 26 -19.93 2.91 -14.17
C ASN A 26 -18.44 2.53 -14.13
N SER A 27 -17.52 3.48 -13.91
CA SER A 27 -16.13 3.12 -13.69
C SER A 27 -15.98 2.41 -12.34
N PRO A 28 -15.20 1.31 -12.26
CA PRO A 28 -15.01 0.60 -11.01
C PRO A 28 -14.32 1.49 -9.98
N HIS A 29 -14.65 1.27 -8.71
CA HIS A 29 -14.03 1.92 -7.58
C HIS A 29 -12.56 1.50 -7.48
N ARG A 30 -11.64 2.44 -7.73
CA ARG A 30 -10.21 2.17 -7.77
C ARG A 30 -9.65 2.03 -6.36
N ILE A 31 -8.85 1.01 -6.14
CA ILE A 31 -8.24 0.69 -4.85
C ILE A 31 -6.72 0.59 -5.01
N LEU A 32 -5.99 1.23 -4.11
CA LEU A 32 -4.57 0.97 -3.86
C LEU A 32 -4.42 0.36 -2.48
N LEU A 33 -3.60 -0.70 -2.37
CA LEU A 33 -3.31 -1.38 -1.12
C LEU A 33 -1.87 -1.12 -0.70
N ASP A 34 -1.65 -0.59 0.50
CA ASP A 34 -0.34 -0.47 1.15
C ASP A 34 -0.26 -1.49 2.30
N THR A 35 0.70 -2.42 2.25
CA THR A 35 0.72 -3.65 3.05
C THR A 35 2.11 -3.96 3.59
N ASP A 36 2.21 -4.58 4.76
CA ASP A 36 3.49 -5.09 5.28
C ASP A 36 3.72 -6.59 5.01
N VAL A 37 2.75 -7.20 4.32
CA VAL A 37 2.81 -8.55 3.78
C VAL A 37 2.88 -9.59 4.90
N ASP A 38 2.20 -9.34 6.03
CA ASP A 38 1.89 -10.38 7.02
C ASP A 38 0.75 -11.32 6.56
N THR A 39 0.45 -12.29 7.40
CA THR A 39 -0.41 -13.43 7.16
C THR A 39 -1.86 -13.02 6.96
N ASP A 40 -2.33 -12.06 7.75
CA ASP A 40 -3.62 -11.41 7.63
C ASP A 40 -3.70 -10.54 6.36
N ASP A 41 -2.62 -9.83 6.00
CA ASP A 41 -2.54 -9.09 4.75
C ASP A 41 -2.74 -9.97 3.50
N PHE A 42 -2.27 -11.22 3.50
CA PHE A 42 -2.58 -12.14 2.37
C PHE A 42 -4.05 -12.45 2.26
N ILE A 43 -4.74 -12.67 3.38
CA ILE A 43 -6.16 -12.99 3.37
C ILE A 43 -6.93 -11.76 2.87
N ALA A 44 -6.55 -10.56 3.32
CA ALA A 44 -7.10 -9.30 2.84
C ALA A 44 -6.86 -9.12 1.33
N LEU A 45 -5.64 -9.37 0.85
CA LEU A 45 -5.30 -9.30 -0.57
C LEU A 45 -6.10 -10.31 -1.41
N LEU A 46 -6.21 -11.57 -0.96
CA LEU A 46 -7.02 -12.58 -1.64
C LEU A 46 -8.49 -12.16 -1.73
N TYR A 47 -9.03 -11.55 -0.68
CA TYR A 47 -10.38 -11.00 -0.69
C TYR A 47 -10.52 -9.89 -1.74
N LEU A 48 -9.61 -8.90 -1.74
CA LEU A 48 -9.61 -7.81 -2.72
C LEU A 48 -9.49 -8.31 -4.17
N LEU A 49 -8.65 -9.33 -4.41
CA LEU A 49 -8.47 -9.93 -5.74
C LEU A 49 -9.68 -10.75 -6.21
N LYS A 50 -10.58 -11.13 -5.31
CA LYS A 50 -11.84 -11.86 -5.62
C LYS A 50 -13.05 -10.94 -5.81
N LEU A 51 -12.93 -9.64 -5.51
CA LEU A 51 -14.00 -8.68 -5.76
C LEU A 51 -14.33 -8.55 -7.25
N ASN A 52 -15.56 -8.16 -7.55
CA ASN A 52 -15.99 -7.94 -8.93
C ASN A 52 -15.24 -6.73 -9.53
N LYS A 53 -14.43 -6.96 -10.58
CA LYS A 53 -13.65 -5.92 -11.26
C LYS A 53 -14.47 -4.80 -11.89
N THR A 54 -15.76 -5.02 -12.16
CA THR A 54 -16.63 -3.96 -12.68
C THR A 54 -17.12 -3.01 -11.58
N GLU A 55 -16.95 -3.40 -10.31
CA GLU A 55 -17.35 -2.62 -9.14
C GLU A 55 -16.14 -2.11 -8.35
N PHE A 56 -15.12 -2.95 -8.16
CA PHE A 56 -13.89 -2.63 -7.42
C PHE A 56 -12.67 -3.11 -8.20
N ASP A 57 -11.75 -2.20 -8.50
CA ASP A 57 -10.51 -2.52 -9.20
C ASP A 57 -9.29 -2.21 -8.34
N LEU A 58 -8.61 -3.26 -7.88
CA LEU A 58 -7.29 -3.14 -7.26
C LEU A 58 -6.27 -2.81 -8.36
N VAL A 59 -5.78 -1.56 -8.36
CA VAL A 59 -4.92 -1.03 -9.44
C VAL A 59 -3.44 -0.98 -9.07
N GLY A 60 -3.12 -1.04 -7.78
CA GLY A 60 -1.75 -0.98 -7.28
C GLY A 60 -1.62 -1.58 -5.88
N ILE A 61 -0.46 -2.17 -5.62
CA ILE A 61 -0.05 -2.66 -4.30
C ILE A 61 1.29 -2.03 -3.96
N THR A 62 1.45 -1.49 -2.76
CA THR A 62 2.71 -0.98 -2.25
C THR A 62 3.09 -1.69 -0.96
N LEU A 63 4.38 -1.94 -0.77
CA LEU A 63 4.88 -2.64 0.40
C LEU A 63 5.53 -1.66 1.38
N SER A 64 5.13 -1.67 2.64
CA SER A 64 5.89 -1.01 3.71
C SER A 64 7.02 -1.92 4.19
N ALA A 65 8.26 -1.62 3.80
CA ALA A 65 9.40 -2.53 4.03
C ALA A 65 10.20 -2.24 5.32
N ASN A 66 9.72 -1.31 6.17
CA ASN A 66 10.26 -1.05 7.51
C ASN A 66 9.57 -1.88 8.62
N SER A 67 8.59 -2.71 8.27
CA SER A 67 7.76 -3.49 9.20
C SER A 67 8.06 -4.99 9.15
N TRP A 68 7.06 -5.79 8.74
CA TRP A 68 6.96 -7.21 9.03
C TRP A 68 7.76 -8.11 8.10
N THR A 69 7.76 -7.85 6.79
CA THR A 69 8.38 -8.73 5.78
C THR A 69 9.56 -8.05 5.09
N ASN A 70 10.60 -8.82 4.76
CA ASN A 70 11.69 -8.30 3.94
C ASN A 70 11.17 -7.88 2.54
N ALA A 71 11.54 -6.68 2.10
CA ALA A 71 11.19 -6.12 0.78
C ALA A 71 11.20 -7.14 -0.38
N GLY A 72 12.33 -7.80 -0.61
CA GLY A 72 12.47 -8.71 -1.74
C GLY A 72 11.66 -9.99 -1.59
N HIS A 73 11.51 -10.49 -0.37
CA HIS A 73 10.65 -11.64 -0.09
C HIS A 73 9.17 -11.28 -0.24
N GLY A 74 8.76 -10.13 0.28
CA GLY A 74 7.40 -9.61 0.20
C GLY A 74 6.97 -9.37 -1.24
N VAL A 75 7.79 -8.66 -2.04
CA VAL A 75 7.46 -8.40 -3.45
C VAL A 75 7.27 -9.70 -4.24
N ASN A 76 8.18 -10.66 -4.07
CA ASN A 76 8.04 -11.95 -4.75
C ASN A 76 6.79 -12.71 -4.28
N HIS A 77 6.41 -12.58 -3.00
CA HIS A 77 5.18 -13.18 -2.50
C HIS A 77 3.95 -12.57 -3.18
N ILE A 78 3.89 -11.24 -3.27
CA ILE A 78 2.81 -10.54 -3.97
C ILE A 78 2.77 -10.97 -5.44
N TYR A 79 3.92 -11.05 -6.14
CA TYR A 79 3.96 -11.53 -7.52
C TYR A 79 3.44 -12.96 -7.69
N ASP A 80 3.80 -13.87 -6.80
CA ASP A 80 3.32 -15.26 -6.86
C ASP A 80 1.79 -15.33 -6.62
N ILE A 81 1.25 -14.51 -5.72
CA ILE A 81 -0.21 -14.40 -5.49
C ILE A 81 -0.90 -13.79 -6.72
N LEU A 82 -0.37 -12.71 -7.27
CA LEU A 82 -0.93 -12.07 -8.46
C LEU A 82 -0.93 -13.02 -9.65
N TYR A 83 0.16 -13.77 -9.86
CA TYR A 83 0.25 -14.79 -10.89
C TYR A 83 -0.81 -15.88 -10.70
N MET A 84 -0.91 -16.45 -9.49
CA MET A 84 -1.92 -17.46 -9.14
C MET A 84 -3.35 -16.95 -9.39
N MET A 85 -3.59 -15.67 -9.16
CA MET A 85 -4.90 -15.02 -9.30
C MET A 85 -5.15 -14.44 -10.70
N GLY A 86 -4.21 -14.59 -11.64
CA GLY A 86 -4.32 -14.05 -12.99
C GLY A 86 -4.36 -12.51 -13.03
N ARG A 87 -3.70 -11.85 -12.07
CA ARG A 87 -3.70 -10.40 -11.85
C ARG A 87 -2.30 -9.77 -11.98
N ASP A 88 -1.52 -10.26 -12.93
CA ASP A 88 -0.21 -9.68 -13.25
C ASP A 88 -0.29 -8.24 -13.80
N ASP A 89 -1.48 -7.74 -14.13
CA ASP A 89 -1.76 -6.35 -14.50
C ASP A 89 -1.51 -5.35 -13.36
N ILE A 90 -1.54 -5.81 -12.10
CA ILE A 90 -1.40 -4.93 -10.94
C ILE A 90 0.06 -4.51 -10.75
N THR A 91 0.27 -3.20 -10.65
CA THR A 91 1.60 -2.62 -10.37
C THR A 91 1.95 -2.81 -8.91
N VAL A 92 3.19 -3.23 -8.63
CA VAL A 92 3.68 -3.44 -7.26
C VAL A 92 4.83 -2.48 -7.00
N GLY A 93 4.72 -1.67 -5.95
CA GLY A 93 5.75 -0.76 -5.47
C GLY A 93 6.34 -1.24 -4.16
N VAL A 94 7.60 -0.93 -3.89
CA VAL A 94 8.24 -1.23 -2.60
C VAL A 94 8.69 0.06 -1.94
N GLY A 95 8.32 0.21 -0.67
CA GLY A 95 8.63 1.38 0.12
C GLY A 95 10.11 1.42 0.52
N GLY A 96 10.62 2.65 0.60
CA GLY A 96 11.90 2.98 1.21
C GLY A 96 11.77 4.33 1.91
N GLU A 97 12.61 4.55 2.92
CA GLU A 97 12.71 5.82 3.66
C GLU A 97 13.92 6.66 3.23
N GLY A 98 14.64 6.23 2.18
CA GLY A 98 15.74 7.01 1.62
C GLY A 98 15.24 8.38 1.12
N GLY A 99 16.08 9.40 1.24
CA GLY A 99 15.74 10.77 0.82
C GLY A 99 15.12 11.66 1.91
N ILE A 100 15.17 11.25 3.17
CA ILE A 100 14.86 12.11 4.32
C ILE A 100 16.18 12.50 4.98
N LEU A 101 16.48 13.79 5.05
CA LEU A 101 17.68 14.30 5.72
C LEU A 101 17.50 14.28 7.25
N GLU A 102 18.60 14.36 8.01
CA GLU A 102 18.57 14.36 9.48
C GLU A 102 17.77 15.53 10.08
N ASP A 103 17.62 16.64 9.34
CA ASP A 103 16.82 17.79 9.73
C ASP A 103 15.32 17.64 9.41
N GLY A 104 14.91 16.50 8.83
CA GLY A 104 13.55 16.21 8.41
C GLY A 104 13.17 16.73 7.02
N THR A 105 14.12 17.32 6.28
CA THR A 105 13.87 17.72 4.89
C THR A 105 13.63 16.49 4.02
N ILE A 106 12.47 16.46 3.37
CA ILE A 106 12.10 15.41 2.42
C ILE A 106 12.58 15.83 1.03
N LEU A 107 13.47 15.02 0.44
CA LEU A 107 13.97 15.23 -0.91
C LEU A 107 12.90 14.84 -1.95
N PRO A 108 12.94 15.43 -3.16
CA PRO A 108 11.97 15.11 -4.22
C PRO A 108 11.94 13.64 -4.64
N ASP A 109 13.06 12.93 -4.48
CA ASP A 109 13.26 11.52 -4.78
C ASP A 109 13.09 10.62 -3.54
N VAL A 110 12.34 11.08 -2.52
CA VAL A 110 12.08 10.29 -1.32
C VAL A 110 11.44 8.95 -1.69
N GLY A 111 12.02 7.87 -1.16
CA GLY A 111 11.64 6.51 -1.47
C GLY A 111 11.98 6.01 -2.88
N ASP A 112 12.45 6.87 -3.79
CA ASP A 112 13.01 6.49 -5.10
C ASP A 112 14.46 6.00 -5.02
N TYR A 113 15.12 6.20 -3.88
CA TYR A 113 16.37 5.52 -3.56
C TYR A 113 16.19 4.01 -3.62
N LEU A 114 17.30 3.28 -3.85
CA LEU A 114 17.33 1.83 -3.88
C LEU A 114 16.36 1.26 -2.84
N PRO A 115 15.33 0.49 -3.22
CA PRO A 115 14.45 -0.17 -2.25
C PRO A 115 15.16 -1.26 -1.44
N ILE A 116 16.49 -1.32 -1.56
CA ILE A 116 17.41 -1.94 -0.62
C ILE A 116 17.34 -1.16 0.70
N ILE A 117 16.31 -1.42 1.49
CA ILE A 117 16.36 -1.13 2.91
C ILE A 117 17.45 -2.02 3.49
N GLU A 118 18.50 -1.43 4.04
CA GLU A 118 19.66 -2.15 4.55
C GLU A 118 19.29 -3.02 5.77
N GLN A 119 19.28 -4.35 5.59
CA GLN A 119 18.83 -5.33 6.59
C GLN A 119 19.98 -5.99 7.40
N GLY A 120 21.12 -5.32 7.54
CA GLY A 120 22.29 -5.85 8.26
C GLY A 120 22.11 -5.95 9.78
N MET A 121 23.10 -6.55 10.47
CA MET A 121 23.26 -6.43 11.95
C MET A 121 23.95 -5.10 12.35
N THR A 122 24.45 -4.32 11.38
CA THR A 122 25.15 -3.02 11.53
C THR A 122 24.58 -1.95 10.57
N THR A 123 25.09 -0.71 10.75
CA THR A 123 25.17 0.51 9.87
C THR A 123 24.00 1.53 9.79
N ALA A 124 23.86 2.33 10.87
CA ALA A 124 23.17 3.63 11.02
C ALA A 124 21.63 3.70 10.80
N GLY A 125 20.88 4.22 11.78
CA GLY A 125 19.42 4.45 11.68
C GLY A 125 18.58 3.62 12.68
N GLY A 126 17.38 4.10 12.99
CA GLY A 126 16.61 3.68 14.17
C GLY A 126 15.49 2.65 13.98
N CYS A 127 14.93 2.46 12.78
CA CYS A 127 13.74 1.62 12.56
C CYS A 127 13.86 0.73 11.32
N ARG A 128 14.30 -0.52 11.49
CA ARG A 128 14.50 -1.46 10.37
C ARG A 128 13.82 -2.81 10.62
N TYR A 129 13.34 -3.48 9.56
CA TYR A 129 12.68 -4.81 9.61
C TYR A 129 13.39 -5.83 10.53
N ARG A 130 14.73 -5.91 10.48
CA ARG A 130 15.46 -6.89 11.31
C ARG A 130 15.40 -6.61 12.81
N GLN A 131 15.13 -5.37 13.20
CA GLN A 131 14.98 -4.94 14.59
C GLN A 131 13.53 -5.09 15.08
N SER A 132 12.53 -4.97 14.20
CA SER A 132 11.11 -5.17 14.53
C SER A 132 10.75 -6.64 14.70
N ILE A 133 11.46 -7.56 14.03
CA ILE A 133 11.15 -8.99 14.06
C ILE A 133 11.94 -9.77 15.14
N PRO A 134 11.28 -10.55 16.01
CA PRO A 134 11.96 -11.41 16.98
C PRO A 134 12.97 -12.39 16.34
N LYS A 135 14.12 -12.60 17.00
CA LYS A 135 15.16 -13.55 16.57
C LYS A 135 14.55 -14.96 16.35
N GLY A 136 14.90 -15.58 15.23
CA GLY A 136 14.40 -16.91 14.83
C GLY A 136 13.05 -16.93 14.11
N ARG A 137 12.33 -15.81 14.03
CA ARG A 137 11.09 -15.69 13.24
C ARG A 137 11.31 -15.17 11.82
N ILE A 138 12.40 -14.44 11.58
CA ILE A 138 12.77 -13.82 10.29
C ILE A 138 12.54 -14.77 9.10
N GLN A 139 13.21 -15.93 9.06
CA GLN A 139 13.08 -16.87 7.93
C GLN A 139 11.66 -17.43 7.75
N LYS A 140 10.92 -17.56 8.86
CA LYS A 140 9.53 -18.01 8.81
C LYS A 140 8.66 -16.92 8.20
N ILE A 141 8.82 -15.68 8.63
CA ILE A 141 8.05 -14.55 8.11
C ILE A 141 8.36 -14.29 6.63
N ASP A 142 9.63 -14.30 6.22
CA ASP A 142 10.04 -14.11 4.82
C ASP A 142 9.53 -15.20 3.85
N SER A 143 9.10 -16.35 4.38
CA SER A 143 8.46 -17.42 3.60
C SER A 143 6.97 -17.58 3.89
N ASN A 144 6.42 -16.75 4.77
CA ASN A 144 5.09 -16.86 5.36
C ASN A 144 4.80 -18.26 5.89
N TYR A 145 5.65 -18.67 6.82
CA TYR A 145 5.66 -19.99 7.44
C TYR A 145 5.76 -21.12 6.40
N GLY A 146 6.42 -20.85 5.27
CA GLY A 146 6.57 -21.78 4.15
C GLY A 146 5.42 -21.77 3.15
N PHE A 147 4.39 -20.92 3.32
CA PHE A 147 3.25 -20.85 2.41
C PHE A 147 3.69 -20.59 0.96
N ARG A 148 4.53 -19.57 0.76
CA ARG A 148 5.08 -19.23 -0.55
C ARG A 148 5.87 -20.37 -1.18
N LYS A 149 6.67 -21.09 -0.38
CA LYS A 149 7.53 -22.17 -0.87
C LYS A 149 6.73 -23.41 -1.31
N HIS A 150 5.63 -23.73 -0.63
CA HIS A 150 4.93 -25.00 -0.81
C HIS A 150 3.65 -24.90 -1.62
N PHE A 151 2.98 -23.74 -1.63
CA PHE A 151 1.62 -23.62 -2.19
C PHE A 151 1.49 -22.65 -3.35
N LEU A 152 2.35 -21.63 -3.45
CA LEU A 152 2.19 -20.61 -4.47
C LEU A 152 2.94 -20.97 -5.76
N PRO A 153 2.24 -20.99 -6.92
CA PRO A 153 2.91 -21.13 -8.21
C PRO A 153 3.75 -19.88 -8.49
N GLN A 154 4.95 -20.08 -9.04
CA GLN A 154 5.88 -18.99 -9.35
C GLN A 154 5.67 -18.50 -10.78
N GLY A 155 5.36 -17.22 -10.92
CA GLY A 155 5.25 -16.54 -12.21
C GLY A 155 6.61 -16.11 -12.78
N ASN A 156 6.55 -15.31 -13.85
CA ASN A 156 7.75 -14.76 -14.48
C ASN A 156 8.30 -13.50 -13.77
N ARG A 157 7.42 -12.76 -13.07
CA ARG A 157 7.79 -11.54 -12.34
C ARG A 157 8.62 -11.91 -11.11
N ARG A 158 9.68 -11.14 -10.87
CA ARG A 158 10.56 -11.30 -9.71
C ARG A 158 11.00 -9.94 -9.22
N TYR A 159 11.30 -9.87 -7.93
CA TYR A 159 11.94 -8.70 -7.35
C TYR A 159 13.35 -8.54 -7.92
N THR A 160 13.58 -7.42 -8.61
CA THR A 160 14.90 -6.97 -9.04
C THR A 160 15.17 -5.61 -8.39
N PRO A 161 16.12 -5.48 -7.46
CA PRO A 161 16.31 -4.25 -6.68
C PRO A 161 16.47 -2.96 -7.50
N LEU A 162 17.09 -3.02 -8.67
CA LEU A 162 17.34 -1.85 -9.54
C LEU A 162 16.20 -1.55 -10.52
N GLU A 163 15.26 -2.47 -10.70
CA GLU A 163 14.17 -2.36 -11.67
C GLU A 163 12.79 -2.31 -10.98
N GLN A 164 12.75 -2.58 -9.67
CA GLN A 164 11.51 -2.60 -8.91
C GLN A 164 10.99 -1.16 -8.73
N PRO A 165 9.74 -0.87 -9.13
CA PRO A 165 9.11 0.41 -8.84
C PRO A 165 9.04 0.68 -7.34
N THR A 166 9.19 1.93 -6.97
CA THR A 166 9.10 2.39 -5.58
C THR A 166 7.64 2.57 -5.19
N ALA A 167 7.33 2.47 -3.89
CA ALA A 167 5.96 2.71 -3.42
C ALA A 167 5.49 4.12 -3.81
N GLN A 168 6.38 5.10 -3.70
CA GLN A 168 6.12 6.51 -3.95
C GLN A 168 5.78 6.73 -5.42
N LYS A 169 6.55 6.15 -6.34
CA LYS A 169 6.22 6.18 -7.77
C LYS A 169 4.86 5.55 -8.06
N VAL A 170 4.58 4.38 -7.49
CA VAL A 170 3.31 3.68 -7.71
C VAL A 170 2.13 4.49 -7.15
N ILE A 171 2.24 5.06 -5.95
CA ILE A 171 1.17 5.87 -5.36
C ILE A 171 0.95 7.14 -6.21
N VAL A 172 2.01 7.85 -6.60
CA VAL A 172 1.89 9.05 -7.46
C VAL A 172 1.22 8.72 -8.79
N ASP A 173 1.68 7.68 -9.48
CA ASP A 173 1.12 7.27 -10.78
C ASP A 173 -0.37 6.91 -10.63
N LYS A 174 -0.73 6.09 -9.63
CA LYS A 174 -2.11 5.63 -9.44
C LYS A 174 -3.07 6.68 -8.90
N VAL A 175 -2.60 7.59 -8.04
CA VAL A 175 -3.42 8.71 -7.57
C VAL A 175 -3.61 9.75 -8.70
N SER A 176 -2.63 9.93 -9.58
CA SER A 176 -2.72 10.88 -10.70
C SER A 176 -3.70 10.45 -11.79
N GLU A 177 -3.94 9.14 -11.94
CA GLU A 177 -4.91 8.58 -12.89
C GLU A 177 -6.38 8.94 -12.57
N GLY A 178 -6.69 9.38 -11.34
CA GLY A 178 -8.04 9.82 -10.95
C GLY A 178 -8.44 9.38 -9.54
N PRO A 179 -9.73 9.53 -9.18
CA PRO A 179 -10.25 9.21 -7.85
C PRO A 179 -9.90 7.77 -7.41
N ILE A 180 -9.46 7.62 -6.17
CA ILE A 180 -8.98 6.34 -5.62
C ILE A 180 -9.22 6.23 -4.12
N SER A 181 -9.43 5.02 -3.61
CA SER A 181 -9.36 4.71 -2.18
C SER A 181 -8.09 3.96 -1.84
N ILE A 182 -7.49 4.31 -0.71
CA ILE A 182 -6.24 3.72 -0.24
C ILE A 182 -6.51 2.90 1.02
N PHE A 183 -6.16 1.62 1.01
CA PHE A 183 -6.12 0.78 2.21
C PHE A 183 -4.68 0.73 2.71
N VAL A 184 -4.45 1.17 3.93
CA VAL A 184 -3.15 1.10 4.59
C VAL A 184 -3.27 0.06 5.69
N ILE A 185 -2.74 -1.13 5.41
CA ILE A 185 -2.71 -2.26 6.35
C ILE A 185 -1.30 -2.62 6.82
N GLY A 186 -0.28 -1.88 6.39
CA GLY A 186 1.05 -1.91 6.98
C GLY A 186 1.39 -0.66 7.79
N SER A 187 2.70 -0.36 7.90
CA SER A 187 3.15 0.91 8.46
C SER A 187 2.74 2.07 7.56
N HIS A 188 2.49 3.23 8.15
CA HIS A 188 1.89 4.36 7.43
C HIS A 188 2.91 5.18 6.62
N THR A 189 4.17 4.74 6.58
CA THR A 189 5.31 5.49 6.05
C THR A 189 5.11 5.90 4.60
N ASN A 190 4.70 4.97 3.74
CA ASN A 190 4.53 5.25 2.30
C ASN A 190 3.45 6.31 2.06
N LEU A 191 2.31 6.21 2.74
CA LEU A 191 1.23 7.18 2.61
C LEU A 191 1.61 8.55 3.22
N ALA A 192 2.28 8.57 4.37
CA ALA A 192 2.75 9.82 4.98
C ALA A 192 3.70 10.57 4.04
N LEU A 193 4.70 9.88 3.49
CA LEU A 193 5.65 10.47 2.54
C LEU A 193 4.95 10.97 1.28
N PHE A 194 4.02 10.18 0.72
CA PHE A 194 3.21 10.63 -0.41
C PHE A 194 2.45 11.92 -0.08
N MET A 195 1.76 11.99 1.06
CA MET A 195 0.96 13.15 1.45
C MET A 195 1.79 14.40 1.74
N MET A 196 3.01 14.23 2.25
CA MET A 196 3.92 15.34 2.54
C MET A 196 4.53 15.89 1.24
N SER A 197 4.93 15.02 0.31
CA SER A 197 5.58 15.42 -0.94
C SER A 197 4.60 15.81 -2.06
N ASN A 198 3.37 15.29 -2.04
CA ASN A 198 2.37 15.48 -3.10
C ASN A 198 1.05 16.09 -2.60
N PRO A 199 1.07 17.26 -1.93
CA PRO A 199 -0.14 17.86 -1.38
C PRO A 199 -1.20 18.19 -2.44
N HIS A 200 -0.78 18.46 -3.68
CA HIS A 200 -1.65 18.76 -4.80
C HIS A 200 -2.44 17.54 -5.30
N LEU A 201 -2.02 16.31 -5.02
CA LEU A 201 -2.71 15.07 -5.43
C LEU A 201 -3.73 14.56 -4.40
N LYS A 202 -3.76 15.15 -3.18
CA LYS A 202 -4.64 14.73 -2.09
C LYS A 202 -6.13 14.68 -2.47
N HIS A 203 -6.58 15.60 -3.32
CA HIS A 203 -7.97 15.69 -3.75
C HIS A 203 -8.47 14.49 -4.57
N ASN A 204 -7.55 13.67 -5.12
CA ASN A 204 -7.92 12.42 -5.80
C ASN A 204 -8.14 11.26 -4.82
N ILE A 205 -7.74 11.38 -3.56
CA ILE A 205 -7.98 10.34 -2.56
C ILE A 205 -9.37 10.53 -1.99
N GLN A 206 -10.29 9.61 -2.30
CA GLN A 206 -11.68 9.66 -1.84
C GLN A 206 -11.81 9.14 -0.41
N HIS A 207 -11.12 8.04 -0.10
CA HIS A 207 -11.15 7.41 1.20
C HIS A 207 -9.80 6.82 1.55
N ILE A 208 -9.49 6.83 2.83
CA ILE A 208 -8.33 6.14 3.40
C ILE A 208 -8.85 5.24 4.51
N TYR A 209 -8.56 3.95 4.38
CA TYR A 209 -8.90 2.92 5.35
C TYR A 209 -7.62 2.43 5.99
N VAL A 210 -7.53 2.52 7.31
CA VAL A 210 -6.32 2.17 8.07
C VAL A 210 -6.58 0.95 8.94
N MET A 211 -5.67 -0.03 8.90
CA MET A 211 -5.55 -1.04 9.96
C MET A 211 -4.52 -0.57 10.99
N GLY A 212 -5.00 -0.29 12.19
CA GLY A 212 -4.14 -0.02 13.32
C GLY A 212 -4.84 0.66 14.48
N GLY A 213 -4.08 0.83 15.57
CA GLY A 213 -4.52 1.46 16.80
C GLY A 213 -5.29 0.54 17.76
N SER A 214 -5.24 0.89 19.05
CA SER A 214 -5.99 0.22 20.13
C SER A 214 -6.76 1.27 20.94
N VAL A 215 -7.98 1.63 20.49
CA VAL A 215 -8.75 2.75 21.08
C VAL A 215 -9.70 2.29 22.20
N ARG A 216 -10.21 1.05 22.15
CA ARG A 216 -11.22 0.53 23.11
C ARG A 216 -10.89 -0.89 23.57
N CYS A 217 -9.78 -1.01 24.30
CA CYS A 217 -9.43 -2.27 24.91
C CYS A 217 -10.16 -2.47 26.25
N GLN A 218 -10.90 -3.57 26.36
CA GLN A 218 -11.57 -4.00 27.59
C GLN A 218 -10.91 -5.25 28.19
N ASN A 219 -9.61 -5.46 27.94
CA ASN A 219 -8.93 -6.62 28.48
C ASN A 219 -8.72 -6.45 30.00
N PRO A 220 -9.30 -7.32 30.85
CA PRO A 220 -9.11 -7.22 32.31
C PRO A 220 -7.65 -7.39 32.74
N ASN A 221 -6.80 -8.01 31.91
CA ASN A 221 -5.38 -8.20 32.18
C ASN A 221 -4.52 -7.00 31.76
N GLY A 222 -5.11 -5.93 31.20
CA GLY A 222 -4.40 -4.71 30.80
C GLY A 222 -3.61 -4.79 29.48
N PHE A 223 -3.62 -5.94 28.80
CA PHE A 223 -2.96 -6.10 27.49
C PHE A 223 -3.90 -5.70 26.35
N CYS A 224 -3.53 -4.64 25.64
CA CYS A 224 -4.37 -3.98 24.65
C CYS A 224 -3.70 -3.83 23.28
N GLY A 225 -2.37 -3.79 23.27
CA GLY A 225 -1.54 -3.81 22.09
C GLY A 225 -1.30 -5.21 21.55
N ASN A 226 -0.66 -5.29 20.40
CA ASN A 226 -0.28 -6.52 19.70
C ASN A 226 1.23 -6.55 19.38
N LEU A 227 2.07 -5.81 20.12
CA LEU A 227 3.52 -5.86 19.92
C LEU A 227 4.07 -7.28 20.17
N PHE A 228 4.97 -7.73 19.29
CA PHE A 228 5.61 -9.04 19.40
C PHE A 228 6.84 -9.03 20.30
N THR A 229 7.44 -7.86 20.47
CA THR A 229 8.55 -7.56 21.40
C THR A 229 8.12 -6.42 22.31
N ASP A 230 8.73 -6.31 23.49
CA ASP A 230 8.52 -5.18 24.41
C ASP A 230 7.08 -4.94 24.91
N TYR A 231 6.15 -5.87 24.66
CA TYR A 231 4.75 -5.79 25.10
C TYR A 231 4.58 -5.70 26.63
N THR A 232 5.62 -6.05 27.40
CA THR A 232 5.64 -5.87 28.87
C THR A 232 5.86 -4.42 29.29
N SER A 233 6.62 -3.64 28.51
CA SER A 233 6.86 -2.22 28.80
C SER A 233 5.85 -1.32 28.08
N ASN A 234 5.33 -1.76 26.94
CA ASN A 234 4.34 -1.06 26.13
C ASN A 234 3.14 -1.97 25.80
N PRO A 235 2.23 -2.23 26.76
CA PRO A 235 1.12 -3.14 26.57
C PRO A 235 -0.05 -2.55 25.77
N TYR A 236 0.07 -1.33 25.24
CA TYR A 236 -1.02 -0.60 24.58
C TYR A 236 -0.78 -0.35 23.08
N ALA A 237 0.47 -0.40 22.65
CA ALA A 237 0.83 -0.05 21.29
C ALA A 237 0.36 -1.11 20.29
N GLU A 238 -0.21 -0.63 19.19
CA GLU A 238 -0.56 -1.44 18.04
C GLU A 238 0.61 -1.42 17.05
N PHE A 239 0.93 -2.56 16.45
CA PHE A 239 2.13 -2.83 15.67
C PHE A 239 2.31 -1.91 14.46
N ASN A 240 1.25 -1.69 13.66
CA ASN A 240 1.32 -0.81 12.49
C ASN A 240 1.56 0.66 12.87
N ILE A 241 0.98 1.09 14.00
CA ILE A 241 1.22 2.43 14.55
C ILE A 241 2.61 2.54 15.19
N PHE A 242 3.05 1.50 15.90
CA PHE A 242 4.33 1.49 16.62
C PHE A 242 5.54 1.45 15.68
N THR A 243 5.39 0.81 14.51
CA THR A 243 6.48 0.69 13.54
C THR A 243 6.90 2.05 13.00
N ASP A 244 5.95 2.97 12.79
CA ASP A 244 6.24 4.36 12.42
C ASP A 244 5.17 5.32 13.01
N PRO A 245 5.29 5.70 14.29
CA PRO A 245 4.29 6.53 14.96
C PRO A 245 4.27 7.95 14.41
N PHE A 246 5.39 8.41 13.84
CA PHE A 246 5.45 9.73 13.21
C PHE A 246 4.66 9.73 11.89
N ALA A 247 4.85 8.73 11.04
CA ALA A 247 4.04 8.60 9.82
C ALA A 247 2.56 8.40 10.13
N ALA A 248 2.22 7.55 11.12
CA ALA A 248 0.83 7.39 11.56
C ALA A 248 0.22 8.72 12.01
N TYR A 249 0.97 9.51 12.79
CA TYR A 249 0.57 10.86 13.17
C TYR A 249 0.37 11.78 11.97
N GLN A 250 1.27 11.77 10.98
CA GLN A 250 1.12 12.58 9.77
C GLN A 250 -0.13 12.20 9.00
N VAL A 251 -0.40 10.91 8.80
CA VAL A 251 -1.62 10.43 8.13
C VAL A 251 -2.86 10.89 8.91
N PHE A 252 -2.93 10.64 10.22
CA PHE A 252 -4.11 11.04 11.03
C PHE A 252 -4.34 12.54 11.07
N ARG A 253 -3.27 13.34 11.12
CA ARG A 253 -3.38 14.80 11.09
C ARG A 253 -3.86 15.32 9.74
N LEU A 254 -3.36 14.76 8.65
CA LEU A 254 -3.68 15.21 7.30
C LEU A 254 -5.08 14.75 6.86
N LEU A 255 -5.59 13.64 7.41
CA LEU A 255 -6.99 13.22 7.23
C LEU A 255 -8.00 14.25 7.72
N TRP A 256 -7.64 15.09 8.70
CA TRP A 256 -8.52 16.14 9.23
C TRP A 256 -8.67 17.34 8.29
N PHE A 257 -7.88 17.41 7.21
CA PHE A 257 -7.83 18.50 6.25
C PHE A 257 -8.22 18.08 4.82
N LEU A 258 -8.72 16.86 4.63
CA LEU A 258 -9.37 16.42 3.39
C LEU A 258 -10.86 16.79 3.44
#